data_AF-A0A3D3EVG0-F1
#
_entry.id   AF-A0A3D3EVG0-F1
#
_cell.length_a   1.000
_cell.length_b   1.000
_cell.length_c   1.000
_cell.angle_alpha   90.00
_cell.angle_beta   90.00
_cell.angle_gamma   90.00
#
_symmetry.space_group_name_H-M   'P 1'
#
loop_
_entity.id
_entity.type
_entity.pdbx_description
1 polymer ?
#
loop_
_entity_poly.entity_id
_entity_poly.type
_entity_poly.pdbx_seq_one_letter_code
_entity_poly.pdbx_strand_id
1 'polypeptide(L)'
;ALKRLISREEAKPEDERDDELLKQMKFIKICTVVSMMDNNEPGFVSMTRKQAQDMDAVESFKKDFDYSKPESGVAILCVCDRLLMGFDAPIEQVMYLDKNLREHRLMQAIARVNRTKVMKS
;
A
#
# COMPACT_ATOMS: atom_id res chain seq x y z
N ALA A 1 -2.90 9.30 11.46
CA ALA A 1 -1.54 9.81 11.70
C ALA A 1 -1.07 10.71 10.56
N LEU A 2 -0.97 10.22 9.32
CA LEU A 2 -0.46 10.98 8.15
C LEU A 2 -1.12 12.35 7.94
N LYS A 3 -2.46 12.43 7.98
CA LYS A 3 -3.19 13.71 7.87
C LYS A 3 -2.73 14.77 8.89
N ARG A 4 -2.41 14.34 10.13
CA ARG A 4 -1.94 15.27 11.17
C ARG A 4 -0.53 15.78 10.87
N LEU A 5 0.33 14.94 10.29
CA LEU A 5 1.67 15.33 9.88
C LEU A 5 1.62 16.33 8.72
N ILE A 6 0.80 16.04 7.71
CA ILE A 6 0.55 16.96 6.58
C ILE A 6 0.09 18.32 7.08
N SER A 7 -0.94 18.37 7.94
CA SER A 7 -1.44 19.65 8.47
C SER A 7 -0.41 20.40 9.33
N ARG A 8 0.46 19.68 10.05
CA ARG A 8 1.53 20.30 10.83
C ARG A 8 2.59 20.92 9.92
N GLU A 9 2.92 20.26 8.83
CA GLU A 9 3.89 20.76 7.85
C GLU A 9 3.34 21.95 7.08
N GLU A 10 2.06 21.91 6.69
CA GLU A 10 1.37 23.05 6.05
C GLU A 10 1.29 24.29 6.94
N ALA A 11 1.26 24.11 8.27
CA ALA A 11 1.21 25.21 9.22
C ALA A 11 2.56 25.93 9.43
N LYS A 12 3.67 25.35 8.94
CA LYS A 12 4.97 26.02 9.00
C LYS A 12 5.03 27.20 8.04
N PRO A 13 5.84 28.23 8.36
CA PRO A 13 6.13 29.30 7.42
C PRO A 13 6.90 28.76 6.21
N GLU A 14 6.81 29.45 5.07
CA GLU A 14 7.28 28.97 3.76
C GLU A 14 8.78 28.68 3.71
N ASP A 15 9.57 29.41 4.50
CA ASP A 15 11.02 29.25 4.65
C ASP A 15 11.43 28.00 5.45
N GLU A 16 10.54 27.47 6.30
CA GLU A 16 10.79 26.27 7.11
C GLU A 16 10.01 25.03 6.63
N ARG A 17 9.14 25.21 5.63
CA ARG A 17 8.28 24.15 5.10
C ARG A 17 9.06 23.30 4.11
N ASP A 18 9.00 21.98 4.30
CA ASP A 18 9.52 21.04 3.32
C ASP A 18 8.43 20.69 2.29
N ASP A 19 8.39 21.45 1.20
CA ASP A 19 7.40 21.26 0.13
C ASP A 19 7.55 19.93 -0.62
N GLU A 20 8.77 19.41 -0.73
CA GLU A 20 9.03 18.13 -1.37
C GLU A 20 8.52 16.99 -0.50
N LEU A 21 8.80 17.03 0.82
CA LEU A 21 8.23 16.08 1.77
C LEU A 21 6.70 16.17 1.79
N LEU A 22 6.13 17.38 1.75
CA LEU A 22 4.69 17.59 1.73
C LEU A 22 4.05 16.98 0.47
N LYS A 23 4.69 17.15 -0.70
CA LYS A 23 4.29 16.54 -1.96
C LYS A 23 4.31 15.01 -1.86
N GLN A 24 5.38 14.44 -1.33
CA GLN A 24 5.51 12.98 -1.13
C GLN A 24 4.44 12.45 -0.17
N MET A 25 4.23 13.11 0.97
CA MET A 25 3.23 12.70 1.96
C MET A 25 1.80 12.77 1.41
N LYS A 26 1.50 13.77 0.57
CA LYS A 26 0.19 13.90 -0.09
C LYS A 26 -0.03 12.87 -1.20
N PHE A 27 1.05 12.44 -1.83
CA PHE A 27 1.00 11.46 -2.92
C PHE A 27 0.77 10.04 -2.42
N ILE A 28 1.36 9.69 -1.28
CA ILE A 28 1.27 8.34 -0.70
C ILE A 28 -0.15 8.01 -0.22
N LYS A 29 -0.60 6.80 -0.59
CA LYS A 29 -1.90 6.24 -0.25
C LYS A 29 -1.76 4.88 0.45
N ILE A 30 -2.70 4.61 1.34
CA ILE A 30 -2.89 3.31 1.98
C ILE A 30 -4.17 2.71 1.40
N CYS A 31 -4.08 1.51 0.85
CA CYS A 31 -5.22 0.79 0.30
C CYS A 31 -5.46 -0.50 1.06
N THR A 32 -6.72 -0.92 1.18
CA THR A 32 -7.07 -2.22 1.77
C THR A 32 -7.75 -3.07 0.71
N VAL A 33 -7.26 -4.29 0.52
CA VAL A 33 -7.84 -5.26 -0.43
C VAL A 33 -8.52 -6.39 0.34
N VAL A 34 -9.81 -6.56 0.06
CA VAL A 34 -10.65 -7.63 0.63
C VAL A 34 -11.11 -8.53 -0.52
N SER A 35 -10.48 -9.71 -0.62
CA SER A 35 -10.71 -10.64 -1.73
C SER A 35 -11.99 -11.46 -1.59
N MET A 36 -12.46 -11.72 -0.36
CA MET A 36 -13.68 -12.50 -0.14
C MET A 36 -14.90 -11.58 -0.27
N MET A 37 -15.92 -12.05 -0.99
CA MET A 37 -17.25 -11.46 -1.05
C MET A 37 -18.19 -12.25 -0.15
N ASP A 38 -18.88 -11.55 0.75
CA ASP A 38 -20.00 -12.10 1.53
C ASP A 38 -21.27 -11.34 1.15
N ASN A 39 -22.37 -12.07 1.00
CA ASN A 39 -23.67 -11.52 0.62
C ASN A 39 -24.27 -10.61 1.72
N ASN A 40 -23.77 -10.71 2.95
CA ASN A 40 -24.18 -9.85 4.07
C ASN A 40 -23.02 -9.03 4.64
N GLU A 41 -22.12 -8.55 3.79
CA GLU A 41 -20.99 -7.73 4.24
C GLU A 41 -21.43 -6.31 4.65
N PRO A 42 -20.79 -5.72 5.67
CA PRO A 42 -21.00 -4.31 5.99
C PRO A 42 -20.68 -3.40 4.81
N GLY A 43 -21.46 -2.33 4.62
CA GLY A 43 -21.28 -1.40 3.49
C GLY A 43 -19.88 -0.78 3.38
N PHE A 44 -19.16 -0.62 4.50
CA PHE A 44 -17.78 -0.13 4.47
C PHE A 44 -16.82 -1.09 3.76
N VAL A 45 -17.04 -2.40 3.85
CA VAL A 45 -16.21 -3.42 3.17
C VAL A 45 -16.40 -3.31 1.65
N SER A 46 -17.66 -3.17 1.22
CA SER A 46 -17.99 -2.95 -0.20
C SER A 46 -17.36 -1.67 -0.75
N MET A 47 -17.43 -0.56 -0.01
CA MET A 47 -16.76 0.70 -0.38
C MET A 47 -15.23 0.54 -0.46
N THR A 48 -14.62 -0.13 0.51
CA THR A 48 -13.18 -0.42 0.48
C THR A 48 -12.78 -1.24 -0.73
N ARG A 49 -13.56 -2.29 -1.08
CA ARG A 49 -13.29 -3.11 -2.27
C ARG A 49 -13.38 -2.26 -3.54
N LYS A 50 -14.42 -1.45 -3.68
CA LYS A 50 -14.58 -0.53 -4.82
C LYS A 50 -13.41 0.44 -4.92
N GLN A 51 -13.02 1.06 -3.82
CA GLN A 51 -11.89 1.98 -3.77
C GLN A 51 -10.58 1.31 -4.21
N ALA A 52 -10.34 0.05 -3.79
CA ALA A 52 -9.16 -0.69 -4.21
C ALA A 52 -9.18 -1.05 -5.71
N GLN A 53 -10.36 -1.29 -6.28
CA GLN A 53 -10.54 -1.52 -7.72
C GLN A 53 -10.31 -0.23 -8.52
N ASP A 54 -10.90 0.88 -8.08
CA ASP A 54 -10.80 2.19 -8.76
C ASP A 54 -9.36 2.68 -8.85
N MET A 55 -8.51 2.31 -7.88
CA MET A 55 -7.08 2.65 -7.88
C MET A 55 -6.17 1.57 -8.43
N ASP A 56 -6.72 0.44 -8.90
CA ASP A 56 -5.96 -0.75 -9.28
C ASP A 56 -4.85 -1.09 -8.26
N ALA A 57 -5.23 -1.10 -6.97
CA ALA A 57 -4.30 -0.96 -5.86
C ALA A 57 -3.20 -2.03 -5.82
N VAL A 58 -3.52 -3.25 -6.30
CA VAL A 58 -2.56 -4.36 -6.39
C VAL A 58 -1.50 -4.09 -7.44
N GLU A 59 -1.88 -3.65 -8.64
CA GLU A 59 -0.94 -3.38 -9.72
C GLU A 59 -0.19 -2.06 -9.52
N SER A 60 -0.84 -1.06 -8.90
CA SER A 60 -0.14 0.15 -8.47
C SER A 60 0.98 -0.17 -7.49
N PHE A 61 0.72 -0.98 -6.46
CA PHE A 61 1.72 -1.28 -5.44
C PHE A 61 2.94 -2.04 -5.98
N LYS A 62 2.77 -2.80 -7.07
CA LYS A 62 3.88 -3.54 -7.71
C LYS A 62 4.82 -2.66 -8.53
N LYS A 63 4.44 -1.40 -8.80
CA LYS A 63 5.15 -0.50 -9.71
C LYS A 63 5.78 0.65 -8.93
N ASP A 64 6.73 1.33 -9.57
CA ASP A 64 7.29 2.57 -9.03
C ASP A 64 6.23 3.67 -8.98
N PHE A 65 6.46 4.64 -8.09
CA PHE A 65 5.66 5.84 -8.01
C PHE A 65 5.81 6.68 -9.28
N ASP A 66 4.67 6.98 -9.90
CA ASP A 66 4.54 7.88 -11.03
C ASP A 66 3.71 9.09 -10.60
N TYR A 67 4.38 10.20 -10.27
CA TYR A 67 3.72 11.42 -9.82
C TYR A 67 2.76 12.05 -10.85
N SER A 68 2.80 11.62 -12.12
CA SER A 68 1.80 12.01 -13.13
C SER A 68 0.48 11.24 -13.00
N LYS A 69 0.50 10.10 -12.30
CA LYS A 69 -0.62 9.16 -12.13
C LYS A 69 -1.01 9.05 -10.65
N PRO A 70 -2.11 9.70 -10.23
CA PRO A 70 -2.51 9.70 -8.82
C PRO A 70 -2.72 8.29 -8.25
N GLU A 71 -3.18 7.33 -9.06
CA GLU A 71 -3.40 5.94 -8.68
C GLU A 71 -2.11 5.20 -8.32
N SER A 72 -0.94 5.61 -8.84
CA SER A 72 0.34 4.93 -8.60
C SER A 72 0.92 5.14 -7.19
N GLY A 73 0.29 5.99 -6.37
CA GLY A 73 0.77 6.34 -5.03
C GLY A 73 0.50 5.30 -3.94
N VAL A 74 0.10 4.07 -4.27
CA VAL A 74 -0.16 3.03 -3.25
C VAL A 74 1.15 2.55 -2.63
N ALA A 75 1.49 3.08 -1.45
CA ALA A 75 2.73 2.73 -0.75
C ALA A 75 2.53 1.65 0.33
N ILE A 76 1.29 1.48 0.81
CA ILE A 76 0.94 0.45 1.80
C ILE A 76 -0.31 -0.26 1.32
N LEU A 77 -0.21 -1.58 1.21
CA LEU A 77 -1.31 -2.47 0.84
C LEU A 77 -1.69 -3.35 2.03
N CYS A 78 -2.82 -3.05 2.66
CA CYS A 78 -3.41 -3.88 3.70
C CYS A 78 -4.22 -5.00 3.07
N VAL A 79 -4.06 -6.23 3.54
CA VAL A 79 -4.70 -7.41 2.94
C VAL A 79 -5.33 -8.26 4.04
N CYS A 80 -6.63 -8.59 3.89
CA CYS A 80 -7.32 -9.47 4.83
C CYS A 80 -7.20 -10.96 4.45
N ASP A 81 -7.32 -11.28 3.15
CA ASP A 81 -7.35 -12.66 2.64
C ASP A 81 -6.65 -12.87 1.28
N ARG A 82 -6.26 -14.14 1.05
CA ARG A 82 -5.66 -14.81 -0.14
C ARG A 82 -4.65 -14.09 -1.04
N LEU A 83 -4.27 -12.84 -0.80
CA LEU A 83 -3.15 -12.21 -1.53
C LEU A 83 -1.80 -12.76 -1.05
N LEU A 84 -1.69 -13.32 0.16
CA LEU A 84 -0.44 -13.96 0.64
C LEU A 84 0.01 -15.15 -0.25
N MET A 85 -0.91 -15.81 -0.98
CA MET A 85 -0.60 -16.93 -1.87
C MET A 85 -0.74 -16.54 -3.34
N GLY A 86 0.36 -16.07 -3.94
CA GLY A 86 0.49 -15.71 -5.35
C GLY A 86 0.95 -14.27 -5.58
N PHE A 87 0.84 -13.39 -4.58
CA PHE A 87 1.33 -12.02 -4.68
C PHE A 87 2.84 -11.98 -4.75
N ASP A 88 3.35 -11.28 -5.75
CA ASP A 88 4.76 -11.04 -5.99
C ASP A 88 4.90 -9.55 -6.30
N ALA A 89 5.61 -8.84 -5.44
CA ALA A 89 5.90 -7.43 -5.58
C ALA A 89 7.39 -7.24 -5.32
N PRO A 90 8.24 -7.26 -6.37
CA PRO A 90 9.69 -7.10 -6.21
C PRO A 90 10.11 -5.76 -5.58
N ILE A 91 9.21 -4.79 -5.55
CA ILE A 91 9.40 -3.49 -4.90
C ILE A 91 9.04 -3.52 -3.39
N GLU A 92 8.37 -4.57 -2.92
CA GLU A 92 8.01 -4.73 -1.51
C GLU A 92 9.27 -4.95 -0.67
N GLN A 93 9.53 -4.04 0.26
CA GLN A 93 10.70 -4.09 1.14
C GLN A 93 10.38 -4.66 2.52
N VAL A 94 9.15 -4.44 2.99
CA VAL A 94 8.73 -4.77 4.36
C VAL A 94 7.31 -5.29 4.34
N MET A 95 7.10 -6.44 4.98
CA MET A 95 5.78 -7.03 5.19
C MET A 95 5.50 -7.16 6.67
N TYR A 96 4.38 -6.59 7.11
CA TYR A 96 3.85 -6.77 8.45
C TYR A 96 2.86 -7.94 8.46
N LEU A 97 3.02 -8.86 9.41
CA LEU A 97 2.18 -10.05 9.52
C LEU A 97 1.38 -10.01 10.82
N ASP A 98 0.08 -9.76 10.71
CA ASP A 98 -0.90 -9.91 11.79
C ASP A 98 -1.82 -11.10 11.51
N LYS A 99 -1.22 -12.24 11.16
CA LYS A 99 -1.92 -13.50 10.93
C LYS A 99 -1.06 -14.64 11.41
N ASN A 100 -1.66 -15.59 12.12
CA ASN A 100 -0.98 -16.80 12.58
C ASN A 100 -0.64 -17.71 11.38
N LEU A 101 0.46 -17.40 10.69
CA LEU A 101 1.05 -18.26 9.65
C LEU A 101 1.91 -19.34 10.32
N ARG A 102 1.79 -20.57 9.83
CA ARG A 102 2.55 -21.72 10.36
C ARG A 102 3.25 -22.45 9.22
N GLU A 103 4.39 -23.07 9.56
CA GLU A 103 5.12 -24.01 8.71
C GLU A 103 5.39 -23.43 7.30
N HIS A 104 5.01 -24.18 6.27
CA HIS A 104 5.23 -23.87 4.86
C HIS A 104 4.63 -22.51 4.43
N ARG A 105 3.52 -22.08 5.04
CA ARG A 105 2.88 -20.79 4.68
C ARG A 105 3.69 -19.59 5.14
N LEU A 106 4.34 -19.70 6.31
CA LEU A 106 5.24 -18.67 6.81
C LEU A 106 6.49 -18.57 5.93
N MET A 107 7.11 -19.71 5.62
CA MET A 107 8.28 -19.76 4.74
C MET A 107 8.00 -19.19 3.35
N GLN A 108 6.84 -19.52 2.77
CA GLN A 108 6.41 -18.96 1.48
C GLN A 108 6.25 -17.45 1.54
N ALA A 109 5.64 -16.91 2.60
CA ALA A 109 5.43 -15.48 2.75
C ALA A 109 6.77 -14.73 2.90
N ILE A 110 7.69 -15.22 3.75
CA ILE A 110 9.01 -14.62 3.95
C ILE A 110 9.85 -14.66 2.66
N ALA A 111 9.80 -15.75 1.90
CA ALA A 111 10.56 -15.89 0.66
C ALA A 111 10.14 -14.91 -0.45
N ARG A 112 9.01 -14.21 -0.30
CA ARG A 112 8.51 -13.26 -1.30
C ARG A 112 9.01 -11.83 -1.08
N VAL A 113 9.23 -11.43 0.16
CA VAL A 113 9.41 -10.02 0.57
C VAL A 113 10.87 -9.55 0.55
N ASN A 114 11.75 -10.32 -0.10
CA ASN A 114 13.19 -10.06 -0.19
C ASN A 114 13.72 -10.26 -1.63
N ARG A 115 12.88 -10.07 -2.64
CA ARG A 115 13.34 -10.12 -4.04
C ARG A 115 14.06 -8.82 -4.37
N THR A 116 15.33 -8.89 -4.73
CA THR A 116 16.10 -7.71 -5.16
C THR A 116 15.54 -7.19 -6.48
N LYS A 117 14.95 -5.99 -6.46
CA LYS A 117 14.71 -5.24 -7.68
C LYS A 117 16.07 -4.90 -8.31
N VAL A 118 16.33 -5.39 -9.51
CA VAL A 118 17.52 -4.97 -10.28
C VAL A 118 17.36 -3.47 -10.51
N MET A 119 18.21 -2.66 -9.87
CA MET A 119 18.26 -1.24 -10.15
C MET A 119 18.69 -1.09 -11.61
N LYS A 120 17.77 -0.63 -12.48
CA LYS A 120 18.16 -0.20 -13.81
C LYS A 120 18.94 1.11 -13.64
N SER A 121 20.26 1.03 -13.88
CA SER A 121 21.14 2.18 -14.06
C SER A 121 20.70 3.04 -15.24
#